data_AF-A0A1G4BHR0-F1
#
_entry.id   AF-A0A1G4BHR0-F1
#
_cell.length_a   1.000
_cell.length_b   1.000
_cell.length_c   1.000
_cell.angle_alpha   90.00
_cell.angle_beta   90.00
_cell.angle_gamma   90.00
#
_symmetry.space_group_name_H-M   'P 1'
#
loop_
_entity.id
_entity.type
_entity.pdbx_description
1 polymer ?
#
loop_
_entity_poly.entity_id
_entity_poly.type
_entity_poly.pdbx_seq_one_letter_code
_entity_poly.pdbx_strand_id
1 'polypeptide(L)'
;MSNFHLSAQDTRVDDGHILRARLQNGNGDFVDAEINLNDFLGNDDGRFQWGGQGFAQSAEDIRFDLEGDQPILRARLFNIGGEAIDADVNLCERLSNNDGHFHFDCLFSHTTIISCSSLE
;
A
#
# COMPACT_ATOMS: atom_id res chain seq x y z
N MET A 1 0.57 14.20 5.04
CA MET A 1 0.66 12.83 5.54
C MET A 1 -0.76 12.29 5.50
N SER A 2 -0.98 11.22 4.75
CA SER A 2 -2.29 10.62 4.55
C SER A 2 -2.64 9.74 5.74
N ASN A 3 -3.88 9.83 6.23
CA ASN A 3 -4.35 9.12 7.43
C ASN A 3 -5.60 8.30 7.11
N PHE A 4 -5.56 7.48 6.04
CA PHE A 4 -6.74 6.71 5.61
C PHE A 4 -7.28 5.83 6.74
N HIS A 5 -6.38 5.27 7.56
CA HIS A 5 -6.72 4.36 8.65
C HIS A 5 -7.60 5.00 9.73
N LEU A 6 -7.54 6.34 9.94
CA LEU A 6 -8.39 7.03 10.91
C LEU A 6 -9.86 7.04 10.50
N SER A 7 -10.13 6.94 9.20
CA SER A 7 -11.48 6.84 8.62
C SER A 7 -11.73 5.45 8.01
N ALA A 8 -10.99 4.43 8.47
CA ALA A 8 -11.11 3.06 8.04
C ALA A 8 -11.60 2.14 9.17
N GLN A 9 -12.33 1.09 8.81
CA GLN A 9 -12.65 -0.04 9.68
C GLN A 9 -12.23 -1.35 9.01
N ASP A 10 -12.01 -2.40 9.81
CA ASP A 10 -11.70 -3.75 9.33
C ASP A 10 -10.50 -3.82 8.37
N THR A 11 -9.49 -2.96 8.58
CA THR A 11 -8.28 -2.90 7.75
C THR A 11 -7.47 -4.18 7.86
N ARG A 12 -7.19 -4.81 6.74
CA ARG A 12 -6.45 -6.09 6.66
C ARG A 12 -5.78 -6.25 5.29
N VAL A 13 -4.82 -7.18 5.23
CA VAL A 13 -4.20 -7.61 3.97
C VAL A 13 -4.55 -9.06 3.69
N ASP A 14 -5.18 -9.30 2.54
CA ASP A 14 -5.51 -10.62 2.02
C ASP A 14 -4.51 -11.04 0.95
N ASP A 15 -4.32 -12.35 0.80
CA ASP A 15 -3.42 -12.96 -0.19
C ASP A 15 -1.98 -12.40 -0.14
N GLY A 16 -1.60 -11.77 0.97
CA GLY A 16 -0.32 -11.11 1.18
C GLY A 16 -0.14 -9.77 0.44
N HIS A 17 -1.10 -9.31 -0.36
CA HIS A 17 -0.90 -8.10 -1.17
C HIS A 17 -2.18 -7.31 -1.49
N ILE A 18 -3.36 -7.79 -1.12
CA ILE A 18 -4.62 -7.06 -1.32
C ILE A 18 -5.00 -6.36 -0.03
N LEU A 19 -4.78 -5.04 0.04
CA LEU A 19 -5.23 -4.23 1.17
C LEU A 19 -6.74 -4.03 1.06
N ARG A 20 -7.47 -4.37 2.12
CA ARG A 20 -8.92 -4.20 2.23
C ARG A 20 -9.25 -3.40 3.48
N ALA A 21 -10.24 -2.53 3.36
CA ALA A 21 -10.83 -1.83 4.50
C ALA A 21 -12.23 -1.32 4.14
N ARG A 22 -13.01 -0.95 5.16
CA ARG A 22 -14.21 -0.15 4.99
C ARG A 22 -13.85 1.31 5.18
N LEU A 23 -13.93 2.12 4.13
CA LEU A 23 -13.53 3.53 4.14
C LEU A 23 -14.73 4.45 4.23
N GLN A 24 -14.64 5.49 5.06
CA GLN A 24 -15.70 6.49 5.14
C GLN A 24 -15.72 7.39 3.89
N ASN A 25 -16.89 7.58 3.29
CA ASN A 25 -17.12 8.51 2.18
C ASN A 25 -17.56 9.90 2.69
N GLY A 26 -17.75 10.85 1.77
CA GLY A 26 -18.16 12.22 2.04
C GLY A 26 -19.57 12.38 2.61
N ASN A 27 -20.40 11.34 2.51
CA ASN A 27 -21.72 11.28 3.16
C ASN A 27 -21.64 10.75 4.61
N GLY A 28 -20.47 10.27 5.03
CA GLY A 28 -20.24 9.67 6.33
C GLY A 28 -20.49 8.16 6.39
N ASP A 29 -20.87 7.53 5.27
CA ASP A 29 -21.09 6.08 5.16
C ASP A 29 -19.78 5.33 4.96
N PHE A 30 -19.70 4.10 5.46
CA PHE A 30 -18.54 3.22 5.28
C PHE A 30 -18.76 2.25 4.11
N VAL A 31 -17.94 2.38 3.07
CA VAL A 31 -17.97 1.56 1.85
C VAL A 31 -16.79 0.59 1.82
N ASP A 32 -16.99 -0.61 1.25
CA ASP A 32 -15.91 -1.58 1.07
C ASP A 32 -14.95 -1.09 -0.01
N ALA A 33 -13.66 -1.06 0.31
CA ALA A 33 -12.59 -0.67 -0.58
C ALA A 33 -11.47 -1.71 -0.56
N GLU A 34 -10.85 -1.90 -1.73
CA GLU A 34 -9.67 -2.73 -1.88
C GLU A 34 -8.65 -2.06 -2.81
N ILE A 35 -7.38 -2.35 -2.61
CA ILE A 35 -6.30 -1.96 -3.50
C ILE A 35 -5.22 -3.03 -3.52
N ASN A 36 -4.69 -3.32 -4.70
CA ASN A 36 -3.60 -4.25 -4.89
C ASN A 36 -2.26 -3.54 -4.65
N LEU A 37 -1.56 -3.93 -3.58
CA LEU A 37 -0.27 -3.36 -3.20
C LEU A 37 0.84 -3.68 -4.20
N ASN A 38 0.75 -4.79 -4.95
CA ASN A 38 1.73 -5.11 -6.00
C ASN A 38 1.72 -4.09 -7.15
N ASP A 39 0.68 -3.28 -7.30
CA ASP A 39 0.62 -2.26 -8.35
C ASP A 39 1.47 -1.02 -8.01
N PHE A 40 1.88 -0.87 -6.74
CA PHE A 40 2.54 0.33 -6.22
C PHE A 40 3.77 0.07 -5.35
N LEU A 41 3.97 -1.17 -4.87
CA LEU A 41 5.11 -1.59 -4.08
C LEU A 41 5.92 -2.63 -4.84
N GLY A 42 7.22 -2.33 -4.98
CA GLY A 42 8.24 -3.27 -5.44
C GLY A 42 9.20 -3.67 -4.32
N ASN A 43 10.06 -4.62 -4.65
CA ASN A 43 11.22 -5.00 -3.83
C ASN A 43 12.50 -4.51 -4.52
N ASP A 44 13.21 -3.58 -3.90
CA ASP A 44 14.50 -3.03 -4.34
C ASP A 44 15.61 -3.54 -3.40
N ASP A 45 16.25 -4.63 -3.81
CA ASP A 45 17.36 -5.28 -3.10
C ASP A 45 17.10 -5.55 -1.59
N GLY A 46 15.91 -6.11 -1.29
CA GLY A 46 15.49 -6.43 0.08
C GLY A 46 14.79 -5.28 0.80
N ARG A 47 14.30 -4.26 0.08
CA ARG A 47 13.57 -3.11 0.65
C ARG A 47 12.29 -2.83 -0.12
N PHE A 48 11.26 -2.37 0.59
CA PHE A 48 10.06 -1.86 -0.07
C PHE A 48 10.37 -0.59 -0.87
N GLN A 49 9.84 -0.52 -2.09
CA GLN A 49 9.99 0.63 -2.97
C GLN A 49 8.62 1.09 -3.50
N TRP A 50 8.20 2.28 -3.10
CA TRP A 50 7.01 2.95 -3.67
C TRP A 50 7.23 3.30 -5.14
N GLY A 51 6.22 3.06 -5.97
CA GLY A 51 6.28 3.23 -7.42
C GLY A 51 6.95 2.05 -8.15
N GLY A 52 7.49 1.08 -7.41
CA GLY A 52 7.83 -0.24 -7.93
C GLY A 52 6.58 -1.11 -8.08
N GLN A 53 6.78 -2.38 -8.47
CA GLN A 53 5.69 -3.33 -8.65
C GLN A 53 6.10 -4.74 -8.19
N GLY A 54 5.12 -5.54 -7.80
CA GLY A 54 5.27 -6.99 -7.60
C GLY A 54 6.11 -7.42 -6.40
N PHE A 55 6.19 -6.63 -5.32
CA PHE A 55 7.00 -7.00 -4.14
C PHE A 55 6.71 -8.41 -3.63
N ALA A 56 5.45 -8.85 -3.65
CA ALA A 56 5.03 -10.12 -3.10
C ALA A 56 5.60 -11.33 -3.87
N GLN A 57 6.08 -11.13 -5.10
CA GLN A 57 6.70 -12.18 -5.91
C GLN A 57 8.08 -12.59 -5.37
N SER A 58 8.73 -11.73 -4.60
CA SER A 58 10.05 -11.94 -4.00
C SER A 58 10.02 -11.65 -2.49
N ALA A 59 8.91 -12.00 -1.84
CA ALA A 59 8.70 -11.83 -0.40
C ALA A 59 8.24 -13.13 0.27
N GLU A 60 8.55 -13.27 1.55
CA GLU A 60 7.99 -14.27 2.46
C GLU A 60 7.56 -13.63 3.78
N ASP A 61 6.79 -14.36 4.59
CA ASP A 61 6.32 -13.91 5.92
C ASP A 61 5.60 -12.55 5.91
N ILE A 62 4.79 -12.28 4.88
CA ILE A 62 4.06 -11.02 4.76
C ILE A 62 2.99 -10.92 5.84
N ARG A 63 3.03 -9.85 6.62
CA ARG A 63 2.13 -9.57 7.75
C ARG A 63 1.74 -8.10 7.75
N PHE A 64 0.54 -7.83 8.24
CA PHE A 64 0.00 -6.50 8.37
C PHE A 64 -0.44 -6.27 9.81
N ASP A 65 0.03 -5.18 10.40
CA ASP A 65 -0.26 -4.83 11.78
C ASP A 65 -0.53 -3.32 11.90
N LEU A 66 -1.43 -2.97 12.82
CA LEU A 66 -1.62 -1.58 13.25
C LEU A 66 -0.71 -1.33 14.46
N GLU A 67 0.38 -0.57 14.25
CA GLU A 67 1.30 -0.18 15.30
C GLU A 67 0.91 1.19 15.85
N GLY A 68 0.15 1.18 16.94
CA GLY A 68 -0.59 2.37 17.37
C GLY A 68 -1.60 2.74 16.28
N ASP A 69 -1.45 3.93 15.72
CA ASP A 69 -2.28 4.41 14.59
C ASP A 69 -1.60 4.19 13.23
N GLN A 70 -0.47 3.46 13.12
CA GLN A 70 0.24 3.31 11.85
C GLN A 70 -0.04 1.95 11.20
N PRO A 71 -0.58 1.90 9.96
CA PRO A 71 -0.75 0.66 9.21
C PRO A 71 0.58 0.23 8.59
N ILE A 72 1.27 -0.70 9.26
CA ILE A 72 2.59 -1.19 8.86
C ILE A 72 2.43 -2.53 8.14
N LEU A 73 2.99 -2.61 6.92
CA LEU A 73 3.19 -3.87 6.21
C LEU A 73 4.62 -4.35 6.49
N ARG A 74 4.77 -5.58 6.98
CA ARG A 74 6.06 -6.23 7.26
C ARG A 74 6.21 -7.45 6.35
N ALA A 75 7.41 -7.69 5.84
CA ALA A 75 7.72 -8.89 5.07
C ALA A 75 9.24 -9.15 5.12
N ARG A 76 9.63 -10.36 4.73
CA ARG A 76 11.03 -10.68 4.41
C ARG A 76 11.21 -10.64 2.91
N LEU A 77 12.00 -9.69 2.40
CA LEU A 77 12.20 -9.44 0.98
C LEU A 77 13.54 -10.01 0.52
N PHE A 78 13.54 -10.77 -0.57
CA PHE A 78 14.77 -11.33 -1.13
C PHE A 78 15.60 -10.24 -1.82
N ASN A 79 16.87 -10.13 -1.43
CA ASN A 79 17.85 -9.27 -2.09
C ASN A 79 18.43 -9.94 -3.35
N ILE A 80 19.28 -9.24 -4.12
CA ILE A 80 19.89 -9.80 -5.34
C ILE A 80 20.81 -11.00 -5.07
N GLY A 81 21.30 -11.13 -3.83
CA GLY A 81 22.09 -12.26 -3.36
C GLY A 81 21.25 -13.50 -2.98
N GLY A 82 19.92 -13.38 -2.98
CA GLY A 82 19.00 -14.44 -2.56
C GLY A 82 18.82 -14.54 -1.04
N GLU A 83 19.30 -13.56 -0.28
CA GLU A 83 19.07 -13.47 1.17
C GLU A 83 17.75 -12.76 1.45
N ALA A 84 16.94 -13.30 2.35
CA ALA A 84 15.68 -12.70 2.74
C ALA A 84 15.87 -11.73 3.92
N ILE A 85 15.63 -10.44 3.66
CA ILE A 85 15.87 -9.28 4.54
C ILE A 85 14.56 -8.82 5.17
N ASP A 86 14.53 -8.64 6.50
CA ASP A 86 13.37 -8.04 7.17
C ASP A 86 13.16 -6.60 6.70
N ALA A 87 11.95 -6.30 6.23
CA ALA A 87 11.55 -4.99 5.75
C ALA A 87 10.16 -4.63 6.26
N ASP A 88 9.94 -3.33 6.45
CA ASP A 88 8.65 -2.75 6.79
C ASP A 88 8.38 -1.48 5.97
N VAL A 89 7.11 -1.19 5.75
CA VAL A 89 6.66 0.04 5.11
C VAL A 89 5.37 0.52 5.76
N ASN A 90 5.30 1.83 6.03
CA ASN A 90 4.09 2.46 6.52
C ASN A 90 3.19 2.82 5.33
N LEU A 91 2.03 2.18 5.23
CA LEU A 91 1.11 2.37 4.10
C LEU A 91 0.55 3.80 4.03
N CYS A 92 0.52 4.54 5.14
CA CYS A 92 0.12 5.96 5.18
C CYS A 92 1.08 6.92 4.49
N GLU A 93 2.29 6.45 4.15
CA GLU A 93 3.24 7.27 3.41
C GLU A 93 2.69 7.70 2.05
N ARG A 94 1.92 6.83 1.40
CA ARG A 94 1.45 7.02 0.03
C ARG A 94 -0.01 6.63 -0.22
N LEU A 95 -0.70 6.01 0.74
CA LEU A 95 -2.13 5.69 0.59
C LEU A 95 -3.00 6.65 1.40
N SER A 96 -4.03 7.18 0.75
CA SER A 96 -5.10 8.00 1.34
C SER A 96 -6.48 7.38 1.12
N ASN A 97 -7.46 7.84 1.90
CA ASN A 97 -8.88 7.63 1.62
C ASN A 97 -9.39 8.87 0.88
N ASN A 98 -9.89 8.69 -0.35
CA ASN A 98 -10.56 9.69 -1.14
C ASN A 98 -12.01 9.26 -1.42
N ASP A 99 -12.94 9.81 -0.65
CA ASP A 99 -14.39 9.56 -0.77
C ASP A 99 -14.79 8.08 -0.75
N GLY A 100 -14.18 7.29 0.16
CA GLY A 100 -14.45 5.86 0.27
C GLY A 100 -13.60 4.97 -0.64
N HIS A 101 -12.61 5.54 -1.33
CA HIS A 101 -11.69 4.80 -2.20
C HIS A 101 -10.24 4.97 -1.75
N PHE A 102 -9.44 3.91 -1.85
CA PHE A 102 -7.99 4.04 -1.71
C PHE A 102 -7.44 4.88 -2.84
N HIS A 103 -6.61 5.87 -2.50
CA HIS A 103 -5.89 6.70 -3.45
C HIS A 103 -4.39 6.55 -3.21
N PHE A 104 -3.64 6.28 -4.28
CA PHE A 104 -2.18 6.24 -4.24
C PHE A 104 -1.60 7.60 -4.66
N ASP A 105 -0.93 8.25 -3.72
CA ASP A 105 -0.22 9.49 -3.92
C ASP A 105 1.12 9.21 -4.64
N CYS A 106 1.07 9.09 -5.96
CA CYS A 106 2.29 9.13 -6.78
C CYS A 106 2.84 10.55 -6.76
N LEU A 107 3.42 11.01 -5.64
CA LEU A 107 4.21 12.23 -5.59
C LEU A 107 5.39 12.03 -6.55
N PHE A 108 5.16 12.43 -7.79
CA PHE A 108 6.20 12.83 -8.71
C PHE A 108 6.98 13.93 -8.01
N SER A 109 8.24 13.67 -7.72
CA SER A 109 9.23 14.74 -7.52
C SER A 109 9.04 15.73 -8.68
N HIS A 110 8.53 16.92 -8.37
CA HIS A 110 8.22 18.05 -9.25
C HIS A 110 8.49 17.85 -10.75
N THR A 111 7.40 17.95 -11.55
CA THR A 111 7.35 18.12 -13.02
C THR A 111 7.23 16.85 -13.83
N THR A 112 6.00 16.39 -14.08
CA THR A 112 5.34 16.36 -15.41
C THR A 112 4.05 15.56 -15.29
N ILE A 113 2.96 16.11 -15.82
CA ILE A 113 1.65 15.47 -15.97
C ILE A 113 1.84 14.17 -16.76
N ILE A 114 1.74 13.02 -16.10
CA ILE A 114 1.43 11.77 -16.80
C ILE A 114 -0.04 11.51 -16.53
N SER A 115 -0.86 11.87 -17.53
CA SER A 115 -2.23 11.42 -17.64
C SER A 115 -2.23 9.89 -17.61
N CYS A 116 -2.67 9.32 -16.49
CA CYS A 116 -3.04 7.92 -16.44
C CYS A 116 -4.28 7.78 -17.33
N SER A 117 -4.05 7.41 -18.58
CA SER A 117 -5.11 7.19 -19.54
C SER A 117 -5.69 5.82 -19.23
N SER A 118 -6.89 5.80 -18.67
CA SER A 118 -7.77 4.65 -18.82
C SER A 118 -7.87 4.33 -20.30
N LEU A 119 -7.41 3.15 -20.71
CA LEU A 119 -7.70 2.58 -22.01
C LEU A 119 -8.15 1.14 -21.78
N GLU A 120 -9.48 1.02 -21.83
CA GLU A 120 -10.33 -0.09 -22.28
C GLU A 120 -9.91 -1.54 -21.99
#